data_AF-A0AAV5YY47-F1
#
_entry.id   AF-A0AAV5YY47-F1
#
_cell.length_a   1.000
_cell.length_b   1.000
_cell.length_c   1.000
_cell.angle_alpha   90.00
_cell.angle_beta   90.00
_cell.angle_gamma   90.00
#
_symmetry.space_group_name_H-M   'P 1'
#
loop_
_entity.id
_entity.type
_entity.pdbx_description
1 polymer ?
#
loop_
_entity_poly.entity_id
_entity_poly.type
_entity_poly.pdbx_seq_one_letter_code
_entity_poly.pdbx_strand_id
1 'polypeptide(L)'
;MKGVDTYQGRGLIADPIHQYILYTRPDGLPDEATEQDLMDSPWMQRLRRVPQLQSARWVFPAAEHSRFQHSLGAMHLAGRFAHQLHRSLKAEFPEGPSAPLFEELMRVAGLLHDVGHGPFGHFFDDNFLADFDLTHEKVGQRIIREELGDL
;
A
#
# COMPACT_ATOMS: atom_id res chain seq x y z
N MET A 1 2.92 -13.88 -34.09
CA MET A 1 3.12 -13.07 -32.88
C MET A 1 2.39 -13.75 -31.74
N LYS A 2 3.09 -14.39 -30.80
CA LYS A 2 2.47 -14.70 -29.51
C LYS A 2 2.13 -13.35 -28.88
N GLY A 3 0.86 -13.12 -28.54
CA GLY A 3 0.44 -11.88 -27.89
C GLY A 3 1.26 -11.69 -26.63
N VAL A 4 1.68 -10.45 -26.37
CA VAL A 4 2.26 -10.07 -25.07
C VAL A 4 1.25 -10.51 -24.02
N ASP A 5 1.64 -11.39 -23.10
CA ASP A 5 0.79 -11.80 -22.01
C ASP A 5 0.60 -10.60 -21.08
N THR A 6 -0.58 -9.98 -21.15
CA THR A 6 -0.95 -8.78 -20.37
C THR A 6 -0.81 -8.99 -18.86
N TYR A 7 -0.74 -10.25 -18.39
CA TYR A 7 -0.68 -10.61 -16.97
C TYR A 7 0.65 -11.22 -16.54
N GLN A 8 1.65 -11.28 -17.42
CA GLN A 8 2.99 -11.70 -17.01
C GLN A 8 3.53 -10.71 -15.96
N GLY A 9 3.96 -11.25 -14.80
CA GLY A 9 4.44 -10.46 -13.65
C GLY A 9 3.39 -9.57 -12.98
N ARG A 10 2.09 -9.80 -13.26
CA ARG A 10 1.01 -8.99 -12.70
C ARG A 10 -0.13 -9.85 -12.18
N GLY A 11 -0.73 -9.37 -11.09
CA GLY A 11 -1.95 -9.90 -10.51
C GLY A 11 -3.08 -8.88 -10.58
N LEU A 12 -4.30 -9.35 -10.34
CA LEU A 12 -5.51 -8.54 -10.30
C LEU A 12 -6.23 -8.79 -8.97
N ILE A 13 -6.67 -7.72 -8.32
CA ILE A 13 -7.62 -7.76 -7.21
C ILE A 13 -8.88 -7.02 -7.64
N ALA A 14 -10.04 -7.67 -7.52
CA ALA A 14 -11.31 -6.98 -7.71
C ALA A 14 -11.56 -6.01 -6.54
N ASP A 15 -11.90 -4.76 -6.86
CA ASP A 15 -12.13 -3.70 -5.89
C ASP A 15 -13.46 -2.98 -6.19
N PRO A 16 -14.33 -2.74 -5.20
CA PRO A 16 -15.64 -2.14 -5.44
C PRO A 16 -15.60 -0.68 -5.90
N ILE A 17 -14.50 0.04 -5.70
CA ILE A 17 -14.33 1.45 -6.07
C ILE A 17 -13.59 1.56 -7.42
N HIS A 18 -12.54 0.77 -7.60
CA HIS A 18 -11.61 0.84 -8.72
C HIS A 18 -11.85 -0.25 -9.77
N GLN A 19 -12.84 -1.12 -9.59
CA GLN A 19 -13.14 -2.34 -10.36
C GLN A 19 -12.04 -3.40 -10.25
N TYR A 20 -10.84 -3.06 -10.74
CA TYR A 20 -9.66 -3.91 -10.65
C TYR A 20 -8.42 -3.11 -10.31
N ILE A 21 -7.68 -3.59 -9.31
CA ILE A 21 -6.37 -3.09 -8.95
C ILE A 21 -5.33 -4.10 -9.45
N LEU A 22 -4.43 -3.63 -10.32
CA LEU A 22 -3.25 -4.38 -10.72
C LEU A 22 -2.19 -4.28 -9.63
N TYR A 23 -1.46 -5.37 -9.44
CA TYR A 23 -0.28 -5.41 -8.58
C TYR A 23 0.86 -6.24 -9.20
N THR A 24 2.10 -5.96 -8.84
CA THR A 24 3.29 -6.69 -9.32
C THR A 24 3.42 -8.05 -8.61
N ARG A 25 3.80 -9.09 -9.37
CA ARG A 25 4.00 -10.46 -8.87
C ARG A 25 5.33 -11.02 -9.36
N PRO A 26 5.97 -11.95 -8.63
CA PRO A 26 7.17 -12.61 -9.10
C PRO A 26 6.95 -13.24 -10.49
N ASP A 27 7.85 -12.99 -11.43
CA ASP A 27 7.73 -13.44 -12.83
C ASP A 27 8.89 -14.33 -13.31
N GLY A 28 9.68 -14.83 -12.36
CA GLY A 28 10.81 -15.73 -12.61
C GLY A 28 12.17 -15.05 -12.53
N LEU A 29 12.22 -13.74 -12.23
CA LEU A 29 13.45 -13.07 -11.82
C LEU A 29 13.83 -13.53 -10.40
N PRO A 30 15.03 -14.11 -10.22
CA PRO A 30 15.50 -14.52 -8.90
C PRO A 30 15.78 -13.28 -8.03
N ASP A 31 15.48 -13.39 -6.74
CA ASP A 31 15.74 -12.38 -5.72
C ASP A 31 14.99 -11.04 -5.93
N GLU A 32 13.92 -11.03 -6.73
CA GLU A 32 13.00 -9.90 -6.84
C GLU A 32 11.83 -10.06 -5.85
N ALA A 33 11.62 -9.04 -5.01
CA ALA A 33 10.40 -8.89 -4.23
C ALA A 33 9.45 -7.91 -4.90
N THR A 34 8.15 -8.21 -4.83
CA THR A 34 7.11 -7.42 -5.49
C THR A 34 6.05 -6.93 -4.50
N GLU A 35 5.08 -6.16 -5.00
CA GLU A 35 3.90 -5.76 -4.22
C GLU A 35 3.17 -6.96 -3.62
N GLN A 36 3.20 -8.12 -4.29
CA GLN A 36 2.62 -9.35 -3.77
C GLN A 36 3.29 -9.78 -2.47
N ASP A 37 4.62 -9.81 -2.40
CA ASP A 37 5.35 -10.26 -1.21
C ASP A 37 5.06 -9.33 -0.01
N LEU A 38 4.99 -8.02 -0.27
CA LEU A 38 4.56 -7.04 0.73
C LEU A 38 3.13 -7.27 1.19
N MET A 39 2.18 -7.45 0.26
CA MET A 39 0.77 -7.71 0.59
C MET A 39 0.57 -9.00 1.36
N ASP A 40 1.33 -10.05 1.04
CA ASP A 40 1.25 -11.37 1.67
C ASP A 40 2.01 -11.43 2.99
N SER A 41 2.77 -10.40 3.34
CA SER A 41 3.44 -10.28 4.65
C SER A 41 2.44 -10.31 5.82
N PRO A 42 2.82 -10.87 6.98
CA PRO A 42 1.98 -10.85 8.18
C PRO A 42 1.54 -9.43 8.59
N TRP A 43 2.41 -8.44 8.39
CA TRP A 43 2.17 -7.05 8.74
C TRP A 43 1.07 -6.40 7.89
N MET A 44 1.05 -6.67 6.58
CA MET A 44 -0.04 -6.21 5.72
C MET A 44 -1.32 -7.01 5.95
N GLN A 45 -1.24 -8.34 6.04
CA GLN A 45 -2.41 -9.19 6.25
C GLN A 45 -3.13 -8.89 7.58
N ARG A 46 -2.39 -8.42 8.61
CA ARG A 46 -2.96 -7.93 9.88
C ARG A 46 -3.99 -6.83 9.67
N LEU A 47 -3.79 -5.93 8.70
CA LEU A 47 -4.69 -4.80 8.44
C LEU A 47 -6.10 -5.24 8.02
N ARG A 48 -6.29 -6.50 7.58
CA ARG A 48 -7.64 -7.05 7.32
C ARG A 48 -8.52 -7.08 8.57
N ARG A 49 -7.90 -7.08 9.75
CA ARG A 49 -8.57 -7.11 11.06
C ARG A 49 -8.71 -5.73 11.70
N VAL A 50 -8.20 -4.67 11.06
CA VAL A 50 -8.29 -3.30 11.54
C VAL A 50 -9.36 -2.56 10.72
N PRO A 51 -10.54 -2.25 11.29
CA PRO A 51 -11.56 -1.48 10.60
C PRO A 51 -11.08 -0.06 10.30
N GLN A 52 -11.38 0.45 9.11
CA GLN A 52 -11.02 1.82 8.71
C GLN A 52 -11.66 2.85 9.66
N LEU A 53 -12.96 2.68 9.93
CA LEU A 53 -13.78 3.62 10.70
C LEU A 53 -14.10 3.15 12.12
N GLN A 54 -13.26 2.28 12.70
CA GLN A 54 -13.28 1.94 14.13
C GLN A 54 -14.68 1.48 14.62
N SER A 55 -15.30 2.24 15.54
CA SER A 55 -16.63 2.00 16.13
C SER A 55 -17.80 2.48 15.27
N ALA A 56 -17.55 3.26 14.20
CA ALA A 56 -18.61 3.75 13.33
C ALA A 56 -19.43 2.59 12.73
N ARG A 57 -18.83 1.41 12.56
CA ARG A 57 -19.52 0.19 12.12
C ARG A 57 -20.67 -0.26 13.01
N TRP A 58 -20.71 0.15 14.27
CA TRP A 58 -21.83 -0.15 15.18
C TRP A 58 -23.04 0.76 14.95
N VAL A 59 -22.85 1.89 14.28
CA VAL A 59 -23.92 2.82 13.87
C VAL A 59 -24.25 2.62 12.39
N PHE A 60 -23.23 2.44 11.55
CA PHE A 60 -23.32 2.25 10.12
C PHE A 60 -22.89 0.82 9.77
N PRO A 61 -23.81 -0.14 9.64
CA PRO A 61 -23.46 -1.56 9.45
C PRO A 61 -22.72 -1.83 8.13
N ALA A 62 -22.72 -0.91 7.16
CA ALA A 62 -21.93 -1.01 5.93
C ALA A 62 -20.46 -0.55 6.10
N ALA A 63 -20.11 0.10 7.20
CA ALA A 63 -18.76 0.60 7.47
C ALA A 63 -17.80 -0.49 7.98
N GLU A 64 -17.86 -1.69 7.39
CA GLU A 64 -17.03 -2.85 7.79
C GLU A 64 -15.69 -2.94 7.05
N HIS A 65 -15.43 -2.00 6.14
CA HIS A 65 -14.20 -1.97 5.37
C HIS A 65 -12.97 -1.83 6.29
N SER A 66 -11.93 -2.57 5.94
CA SER A 66 -10.67 -2.69 6.68
C SER A 66 -9.60 -1.79 6.08
N ARG A 67 -8.56 -1.49 6.87
CA ARG A 67 -7.40 -0.72 6.37
C ARG A 67 -6.68 -1.42 5.23
N PHE A 68 -6.70 -2.75 5.17
CA PHE A 68 -6.08 -3.49 4.06
C PHE A 68 -6.65 -3.07 2.70
N GLN A 69 -7.98 -2.99 2.55
CA GLN A 69 -8.56 -2.60 1.26
C GLN A 69 -8.36 -1.12 0.95
N HIS A 70 -8.32 -0.27 1.99
CA HIS A 70 -7.95 1.13 1.85
C HIS A 70 -6.52 1.29 1.32
N SER A 71 -5.56 0.56 1.89
CA SER A 71 -4.16 0.52 1.44
C SER A 71 -4.02 0.10 -0.02
N LEU A 72 -4.80 -0.89 -0.49
CA LEU A 72 -4.81 -1.27 -1.90
C LEU A 72 -5.29 -0.13 -2.82
N GLY A 73 -6.37 0.55 -2.43
CA GLY A 73 -6.87 1.72 -3.16
C GLY A 73 -5.86 2.87 -3.17
N ALA A 74 -5.20 3.12 -2.05
CA ALA A 74 -4.15 4.14 -1.92
C ALA A 74 -2.95 3.82 -2.82
N MET A 75 -2.45 2.57 -2.81
CA MET A 75 -1.42 2.07 -3.74
C MET A 75 -1.82 2.32 -5.20
N HIS A 76 -3.04 1.92 -5.57
CA HIS A 76 -3.55 2.09 -6.93
C HIS A 76 -3.54 3.55 -7.38
N LEU A 77 -4.10 4.44 -6.56
CA LEU A 77 -4.18 5.87 -6.87
C LEU A 77 -2.81 6.53 -6.88
N ALA A 78 -1.91 6.15 -5.97
CA ALA A 78 -0.55 6.65 -5.93
C ALA A 78 0.22 6.33 -7.23
N GLY A 79 0.09 5.11 -7.75
CA GLY A 79 0.68 4.74 -9.04
C GLY A 79 0.10 5.55 -10.21
N ARG A 80 -1.23 5.68 -10.27
CA ARG A 80 -1.87 6.52 -11.31
C ARG A 80 -1.41 7.98 -11.26
N PHE A 81 -1.26 8.51 -10.06
CA PHE A 81 -0.78 9.87 -9.84
C PHE A 81 0.69 10.01 -10.26
N ALA A 82 1.55 9.08 -9.87
CA ALA A 82 2.96 9.05 -10.24
C ALA A 82 3.14 8.99 -11.77
N HIS A 83 2.37 8.12 -12.44
CA HIS A 83 2.35 8.01 -13.89
C HIS A 83 2.04 9.36 -14.57
N GLN A 84 1.00 10.05 -14.09
CA GLN A 84 0.58 11.34 -14.64
C GLN A 84 1.62 12.45 -14.38
N LEU A 85 2.28 12.43 -13.23
CA LEU A 85 3.26 13.45 -12.84
C LEU A 85 4.64 13.25 -13.47
N HIS A 86 5.01 12.02 -13.84
CA HIS A 86 6.38 11.70 -14.22
C HIS A 86 6.92 12.57 -15.35
N ARG A 87 6.08 12.92 -16.34
CA ARG A 87 6.49 13.80 -17.45
C ARG A 87 6.98 15.16 -16.95
N SER A 88 6.24 15.80 -16.04
CA SER A 88 6.63 17.09 -15.48
C SER A 88 7.82 16.94 -14.54
N LEU A 89 7.85 15.88 -13.73
CA LEU A 89 8.99 15.56 -12.88
C LEU A 89 10.29 15.43 -13.69
N LYS A 90 10.26 14.73 -14.84
CA LYS A 90 11.43 14.53 -15.69
C LYS A 90 11.88 15.80 -16.42
N ALA A 91 10.94 16.72 -16.69
CA ALA A 91 11.26 18.02 -17.29
C ALA A 91 12.01 18.92 -16.29
N GLU A 92 11.56 18.97 -15.04
CA GLU A 92 12.19 19.76 -13.98
C GLU A 92 13.44 19.10 -13.41
N PHE A 93 13.47 17.77 -13.35
CA PHE A 93 14.57 16.96 -12.85
C PHE A 93 15.01 15.92 -13.90
N PRO A 94 15.83 16.32 -14.89
CA PRO A 94 16.30 15.42 -15.95
C PRO A 94 17.06 14.20 -15.43
N GLU A 95 17.76 14.33 -14.31
CA GLU A 95 18.48 13.23 -13.62
C GLU A 95 17.59 12.46 -12.62
N GLY A 96 16.29 12.78 -12.57
CA GLY A 96 15.32 12.11 -11.71
C GLY A 96 15.06 10.65 -12.12
N PRO A 97 14.34 9.90 -11.27
CA PRO A 97 14.11 8.48 -11.43
C PRO A 97 13.41 8.13 -12.76
N SER A 98 13.60 6.88 -13.19
CA SER A 98 12.83 6.33 -14.31
C SER A 98 11.34 6.29 -13.97
N ALA A 99 10.47 6.32 -14.97
CA ALA A 99 9.03 6.27 -14.75
C ALA A 99 8.60 5.03 -13.95
N PRO A 100 9.09 3.81 -14.27
CA PRO A 100 8.74 2.61 -13.50
C PRO A 100 9.20 2.69 -12.05
N LEU A 101 10.42 3.17 -11.78
CA LEU A 101 10.92 3.30 -10.41
C LEU A 101 10.09 4.29 -9.59
N PHE A 102 9.75 5.45 -10.18
CA PHE A 102 8.94 6.44 -9.49
C PHE A 102 7.52 5.94 -9.24
N GLU A 103 6.92 5.26 -10.21
CA GLU A 103 5.59 4.67 -10.08
C GLU A 103 5.57 3.60 -8.97
N GLU A 104 6.50 2.64 -9.01
CA GLU A 104 6.57 1.57 -7.99
C GLU A 104 6.84 2.14 -6.60
N LEU A 105 7.75 3.10 -6.46
CA LEU A 105 8.04 3.77 -5.18
C LEU A 105 6.78 4.41 -4.60
N MET A 106 6.02 5.14 -5.41
CA MET A 106 4.79 5.79 -4.97
C MET A 106 3.70 4.77 -4.62
N ARG A 107 3.61 3.68 -5.37
CA ARG A 107 2.67 2.58 -5.11
C ARG A 107 2.99 1.89 -3.78
N VAL A 108 4.23 1.48 -3.56
CA VAL A 108 4.70 0.86 -2.30
C VAL A 108 4.50 1.82 -1.13
N ALA A 109 4.81 3.11 -1.30
CA ALA A 109 4.53 4.11 -0.28
C ALA A 109 3.02 4.20 0.05
N GLY A 110 2.16 4.21 -0.97
CA GLY A 110 0.70 4.18 -0.79
C GLY A 110 0.19 2.90 -0.14
N LEU A 111 0.77 1.74 -0.47
CA LEU A 111 0.42 0.44 0.11
C LEU A 111 0.73 0.42 1.61
N LEU A 112 1.92 0.90 1.99
CA LEU A 112 2.46 0.75 3.33
C LEU A 112 2.15 1.93 4.27
N HIS A 113 1.60 3.04 3.77
CA HIS A 113 1.42 4.27 4.58
C HIS A 113 0.66 4.05 5.88
N ASP A 114 -0.30 3.11 5.87
CA ASP A 114 -1.21 2.81 6.97
C ASP A 114 -0.82 1.54 7.77
N VAL A 115 0.33 0.91 7.46
CA VAL A 115 0.74 -0.38 8.05
C VAL A 115 0.92 -0.33 9.57
N GLY A 116 1.20 0.85 10.12
CA GLY A 116 1.40 1.06 11.55
C GLY A 116 0.13 1.19 12.37
N HIS A 117 -1.07 1.23 11.76
CA HIS A 117 -2.29 1.43 12.53
C HIS A 117 -2.62 0.27 13.48
N GLY A 118 -2.85 0.61 14.74
CA GLY A 118 -3.28 -0.31 15.78
C GLY A 118 -4.80 -0.59 15.79
N PRO A 119 -5.28 -1.36 16.78
CA PRO A 119 -6.72 -1.52 17.04
C PRO A 119 -7.39 -0.15 17.16
N PHE A 120 -8.61 0.01 16.67
CA PHE A 120 -9.28 1.32 16.71
C PHE A 120 -8.49 2.49 16.06
N GLY A 121 -7.56 2.28 15.12
CA GLY A 121 -6.98 3.35 14.29
C GLY A 121 -6.50 4.58 15.09
N HIS A 122 -6.87 5.80 14.65
CA HIS A 122 -6.49 7.05 15.32
C HIS A 122 -6.90 7.16 16.79
N PHE A 123 -7.97 6.49 17.22
CA PHE A 123 -8.35 6.49 18.64
C PHE A 123 -7.24 5.87 19.50
N PHE A 124 -6.57 4.84 18.99
CA PHE A 124 -5.44 4.22 19.66
C PHE A 124 -4.18 5.08 19.61
N ASP A 125 -3.99 5.85 18.53
CA ASP A 125 -2.91 6.83 18.47
C ASP A 125 -3.10 7.86 19.59
N ASP A 126 -4.27 8.49 19.65
CA ASP A 126 -4.56 9.62 20.52
C ASP A 126 -4.68 9.25 22.02
N ASN A 127 -5.11 8.02 22.32
CA ASN A 127 -5.45 7.61 23.69
C ASN A 127 -4.56 6.51 24.27
N PHE A 128 -3.62 5.96 23.50
CA PHE A 128 -2.68 4.95 23.99
C PHE A 128 -1.25 5.22 23.52
N LEU A 129 -1.02 5.40 22.22
CA LEU A 129 0.33 5.62 21.70
C LEU A 129 0.90 6.98 22.10
N ALA A 130 0.04 7.99 22.29
CA ALA A 130 0.44 9.31 22.76
C ALA A 130 1.25 9.26 24.07
N ASP A 131 0.92 8.34 24.98
CA ASP A 131 1.64 8.14 26.25
C ASP A 131 3.09 7.66 26.05
N PHE A 132 3.41 7.16 24.86
CA PHE A 132 4.74 6.68 24.47
C PHE A 132 5.43 7.58 23.44
N ASP A 133 4.86 8.76 23.13
CA ASP A 133 5.27 9.61 22.00
C ASP A 133 5.33 8.83 20.66
N LEU A 134 4.38 7.92 20.46
CA LEU A 134 4.24 7.14 19.24
C LEU A 134 3.01 7.59 18.45
N THR A 135 3.07 7.38 17.13
CA THR A 135 1.93 7.51 16.22
C THR A 135 1.92 6.32 15.28
N HIS A 136 0.81 6.07 14.58
CA HIS A 136 0.78 5.01 13.57
C HIS A 136 1.83 5.24 12.47
N GLU A 137 2.19 6.47 12.14
CA GLU A 137 3.25 6.77 11.17
C GLU A 137 4.62 6.37 11.71
N LYS A 138 4.94 6.69 12.98
CA LYS A 138 6.21 6.28 13.62
C LYS A 138 6.31 4.75 13.72
N VAL A 139 5.21 4.09 14.09
CA VAL A 139 5.12 2.62 14.12
C VAL A 139 5.27 2.03 12.71
N GLY A 140 4.62 2.64 11.72
CA GLY A 140 4.69 2.23 10.31
C GLY A 140 6.13 2.30 9.78
N GLN A 141 6.85 3.38 10.04
CA GLN A 141 8.26 3.51 9.69
C GLN A 141 9.13 2.39 10.29
N ARG A 142 8.86 2.00 11.54
CA ARG A 142 9.58 0.90 12.19
C ARG A 142 9.26 -0.43 11.53
N ILE A 143 8.00 -0.75 11.30
CA ILE A 143 7.60 -1.98 10.57
C ILE A 143 8.28 -2.04 9.20
N ILE A 144 8.25 -0.94 8.43
CA ILE A 144 8.84 -0.90 7.10
C ILE A 144 10.36 -1.19 7.15
N ARG A 145 11.08 -0.65 8.13
CA ARG A 145 12.54 -0.78 8.22
C ARG A 145 12.99 -2.07 8.90
N GLU A 146 12.31 -2.48 9.96
CA GLU A 146 12.74 -3.58 10.84
C GLU A 146 12.17 -4.93 10.39
N GLU A 147 11.02 -4.94 9.71
CA GLU A 147 10.28 -6.18 9.44
C GLU A 147 10.06 -6.46 7.95
N LEU A 148 9.97 -5.40 7.14
CA LEU A 148 9.77 -5.50 5.69
C LEU A 148 11.00 -5.09 4.89
N GLY A 149 12.05 -4.57 5.54
CA GLY A 149 13.20 -3.98 4.86
C GLY A 149 14.11 -4.98 4.16
N ASP A 150 14.06 -6.25 4.57
CA ASP A 150 14.84 -7.36 4.01
C ASP A 150 14.08 -8.14 2.92
N LEU A 151 12.81 -7.80 2.66
CA LEU A 151 12.08 -8.26 1.49
C LEU A 151 12.60 -7.51 0.25
#